data_AF-A0A1I7TL71-F1
#
_entry.id   AF-A0A1I7TL71-F1
#
_cell.length_a   1.000
_cell.length_b   1.000
_cell.length_c   1.000
_cell.angle_alpha   90.00
_cell.angle_beta   90.00
_cell.angle_gamma   90.00
#
_symmetry.space_group_name_H-M   'P 1'
#
loop_
_entity.id
_entity.type
_entity.pdbx_description
1 polymer ?
#
loop_
_entity_poly.entity_id
_entity_poly.type
_entity_poly.pdbx_seq_one_letter_code
_entity_poly.pdbx_strand_id
1 'polypeptide(L)'
;MYFKGWRFLICIAYSTIVGAQWGLSMYYFNMMDDYTDYMRNEMQKRYGLNISAIARLSLVSYNEDGSIRWRNNSCTIDMTIFMIVQYSIVIYCAVIMYQKMEEKLKMLSISLRKLHKQFYKTLILQIFTPTICLFAPVVFIIYLPLFNLQISIPTGMFLCAFTLYPAMDAIIVMYVVSDYKKAAKKLLRKFLDGLYSFFNLRDFRLDDSQTTSRKR
;
A
#
# COMPACT_ATOMS: atom_id res chain seq x y z
N MET A 1 22.41 -9.36 -16.41
CA MET A 1 21.79 -8.11 -16.88
C MET A 1 20.45 -8.48 -17.52
N TYR A 2 19.39 -8.65 -16.71
CA TYR A 2 18.10 -9.22 -17.17
C TYR A 2 17.03 -8.16 -17.51
N PHE A 3 17.28 -6.88 -17.19
CA PHE A 3 16.36 -5.75 -17.39
C PHE A 3 16.91 -4.72 -18.39
N LYS A 4 17.18 -5.14 -19.64
CA LYS A 4 17.44 -4.20 -20.76
C LYS A 4 16.45 -4.49 -21.89
N GLY A 5 15.87 -3.42 -22.47
CA GLY A 5 15.02 -3.48 -23.66
C GLY A 5 13.65 -4.15 -23.45
N TRP A 6 13.19 -4.85 -24.48
CA TRP A 6 11.85 -5.46 -24.57
C TRP A 6 11.47 -6.39 -23.40
N ARG A 7 12.45 -7.00 -22.72
CA ARG A 7 12.20 -7.93 -21.60
C ARG A 7 11.54 -7.27 -20.39
N PHE A 8 11.68 -5.96 -20.20
CA PHE A 8 10.97 -5.23 -19.15
C PHE A 8 9.44 -5.21 -19.39
N LEU A 9 9.01 -5.25 -20.65
CA LEU A 9 7.59 -5.31 -21.00
C LEU A 9 6.94 -6.61 -20.54
N ILE A 10 7.70 -7.69 -20.35
CA ILE A 10 7.18 -8.95 -19.79
C ILE A 10 6.73 -8.73 -18.35
N CYS A 11 7.50 -8.01 -17.54
CA CYS A 11 7.11 -7.69 -16.16
C CYS A 11 5.87 -6.80 -16.12
N ILE A 12 5.82 -5.78 -16.98
CA ILE A 12 4.63 -4.91 -17.09
C ILE A 12 3.42 -5.74 -17.51
N ALA A 13 3.54 -6.55 -18.57
CA ALA A 13 2.45 -7.38 -19.06
C ALA A 13 1.96 -8.35 -17.98
N TYR A 14 2.89 -9.00 -17.26
CA TYR A 14 2.55 -9.88 -16.14
C TYR A 14 1.77 -9.12 -15.06
N SER A 15 2.26 -7.97 -14.60
CA SER A 15 1.58 -7.14 -13.59
C SER A 15 0.20 -6.68 -14.07
N THR A 16 0.07 -6.27 -15.33
CA THR A 16 -1.22 -5.86 -15.91
C THR A 16 -2.20 -7.02 -16.00
N ILE A 17 -1.74 -8.21 -16.42
CA ILE A 17 -2.59 -9.41 -16.52
C ILE A 17 -3.07 -9.82 -15.13
N VAL A 18 -2.17 -9.87 -14.14
CA VAL A 18 -2.53 -10.22 -12.76
C VAL A 18 -3.52 -9.19 -12.17
N GLY A 19 -3.26 -7.89 -12.38
CA GLY A 19 -4.18 -6.83 -11.94
C GLY A 19 -5.54 -6.89 -12.62
N ALA A 20 -5.57 -7.13 -13.94
CA ALA A 20 -6.80 -7.29 -14.70
C ALA A 20 -7.59 -8.51 -14.24
N GLN A 21 -6.93 -9.66 -14.02
CA GLN A 21 -7.56 -10.86 -13.48
C GLN A 21 -8.23 -10.57 -12.12
N TRP A 22 -7.53 -9.89 -11.21
CA TRP A 22 -8.07 -9.49 -9.91
C TRP A 22 -9.30 -8.58 -10.04
N GLY A 23 -9.22 -7.56 -10.91
CA GLY A 23 -10.34 -6.66 -11.18
C GLY A 23 -11.54 -7.36 -11.82
N LEU A 24 -11.30 -8.27 -12.76
CA LEU A 24 -12.34 -9.04 -13.45
C LEU A 24 -13.02 -10.03 -12.50
N SER A 25 -12.26 -10.76 -11.67
CA SER A 25 -12.85 -11.64 -10.66
C SER A 25 -13.73 -10.86 -9.68
N MET A 26 -13.29 -9.68 -9.21
CA MET A 26 -14.14 -8.82 -8.39
C MET A 26 -15.40 -8.41 -9.14
N TYR A 27 -15.26 -7.94 -10.38
CA TYR A 27 -16.39 -7.48 -11.19
C TYR A 27 -17.42 -8.59 -11.44
N TYR A 28 -17.00 -9.75 -11.95
CA TYR A 28 -17.92 -10.83 -12.32
C TYR A 28 -18.60 -11.49 -11.13
N PHE A 29 -17.88 -11.69 -10.02
CA PHE A 29 -18.41 -12.44 -8.88
C PHE A 29 -19.13 -11.56 -7.85
N ASN A 30 -18.78 -10.27 -7.74
CA ASN A 30 -19.38 -9.35 -6.75
C ASN A 30 -20.27 -8.25 -7.36
N MET A 31 -20.60 -8.34 -8.66
CA MET A 31 -21.61 -7.46 -9.26
C MET A 31 -22.91 -7.52 -8.46
N MET A 32 -23.40 -6.35 -8.05
CA MET A 32 -24.64 -6.23 -7.29
C MET A 32 -25.84 -6.75 -8.08
N ASP A 33 -26.67 -7.54 -7.40
CA ASP A 33 -27.97 -8.05 -7.84
C ASP A 33 -29.10 -7.46 -6.97
N ASP A 34 -30.35 -7.83 -7.27
CA ASP A 34 -31.54 -7.28 -6.58
C ASP A 34 -31.50 -7.51 -5.06
N TYR A 35 -30.91 -8.61 -4.60
CA TYR A 35 -30.73 -8.89 -3.18
C TYR A 35 -29.82 -7.86 -2.51
N THR A 36 -28.72 -7.48 -3.15
CA THR A 36 -27.77 -6.50 -2.59
C THR A 36 -28.30 -5.05 -2.58
N ASP A 37 -29.52 -4.79 -3.07
CA ASP A 37 -30.12 -3.45 -3.08
C ASP A 37 -30.45 -2.94 -1.67
N TYR A 38 -30.51 -3.80 -0.64
CA TYR A 38 -30.58 -3.33 0.76
C TYR A 38 -29.39 -2.45 1.14
N MET A 39 -28.21 -2.70 0.54
CA MET A 39 -27.01 -1.88 0.78
C MET A 39 -27.21 -0.44 0.30
N ARG A 40 -28.10 -0.20 -0.69
CA ARG A 40 -28.51 1.13 -1.15
C ARG A 40 -28.98 2.01 -0.02
N ASN A 41 -29.90 1.46 0.77
CA ASN A 41 -30.50 2.17 1.89
C ASN A 41 -29.47 2.47 2.97
N GLU A 42 -28.57 1.53 3.25
CA GLU A 42 -27.52 1.70 4.26
C GLU A 42 -26.46 2.75 3.85
N MET A 43 -26.01 2.77 2.59
CA MET A 43 -25.07 3.81 2.14
C MET A 43 -25.71 5.19 2.08
N GLN A 44 -26.98 5.28 1.69
CA GLN A 44 -27.69 6.56 1.70
C GLN A 44 -27.86 7.09 3.13
N LYS A 45 -28.24 6.22 4.09
CA LYS A 45 -28.37 6.61 5.51
C LYS A 45 -27.04 7.03 6.12
N ARG A 46 -25.94 6.32 5.84
CA ARG A 46 -24.66 6.49 6.54
C ARG A 46 -23.72 7.50 5.87
N TYR A 47 -23.81 7.64 4.55
CA TYR A 47 -22.90 8.50 3.77
C TYR A 47 -23.63 9.57 2.96
N GLY A 48 -24.97 9.58 2.91
CA GLY A 48 -25.74 10.52 2.08
C GLY A 48 -25.57 10.29 0.58
N LEU A 49 -25.01 9.15 0.17
CA LEU A 49 -24.66 8.85 -1.21
C LEU A 49 -25.76 8.03 -1.88
N ASN A 50 -26.20 8.47 -3.05
CA ASN A 50 -27.09 7.69 -3.90
C ASN A 50 -26.26 6.64 -4.66
N ILE A 51 -26.38 5.36 -4.30
CA ILE A 51 -25.56 4.25 -4.86
C ILE A 51 -25.69 4.15 -6.39
N SER A 52 -26.77 4.67 -6.99
CA SER A 52 -26.93 4.66 -8.44
C SER A 52 -25.78 5.34 -9.21
N ALA A 53 -24.99 6.20 -8.55
CA ALA A 53 -23.88 6.96 -9.13
C ALA A 53 -22.47 6.37 -8.89
N ILE A 54 -22.31 5.26 -8.16
CA ILE A 54 -20.99 4.72 -7.75
C ILE A 54 -20.85 3.24 -8.16
N ALA A 55 -19.62 2.80 -8.48
CA ALA A 55 -19.30 1.43 -8.85
C ALA A 55 -19.76 0.41 -7.80
N ARG A 56 -20.48 -0.62 -8.28
CA ARG A 56 -21.35 -1.52 -7.50
C ARG A 56 -20.68 -2.88 -7.28
N LEU A 57 -19.93 -3.04 -6.20
CA LEU A 57 -19.43 -4.35 -5.77
C LEU A 57 -19.89 -4.65 -4.35
N SER A 58 -20.57 -5.78 -4.18
CA SER A 58 -21.06 -6.25 -2.89
C SER A 58 -20.37 -7.54 -2.51
N LEU A 59 -19.68 -7.54 -1.37
CA LEU A 59 -19.12 -8.75 -0.81
C LEU A 59 -20.11 -9.32 0.21
N VAL A 60 -20.91 -10.30 -0.20
CA VAL A 60 -21.92 -10.95 0.65
C VAL A 60 -21.76 -12.47 0.59
N SER A 61 -21.69 -13.11 1.75
CA SER A 61 -21.47 -14.56 1.84
C SER A 61 -22.75 -15.38 1.89
N TYR A 62 -23.88 -14.79 2.29
CA TYR A 62 -25.14 -15.50 2.53
C TYR A 62 -26.32 -14.86 1.81
N ASN A 63 -27.23 -15.69 1.32
CA ASN A 63 -28.53 -15.30 0.80
C ASN A 63 -29.49 -14.97 1.95
N GLU A 64 -30.63 -14.41 1.59
CA GLU A 64 -31.73 -14.05 2.49
C GLU A 64 -32.26 -15.26 3.30
N ASP A 65 -32.20 -16.45 2.69
CA ASP A 65 -32.57 -17.74 3.29
C ASP A 65 -31.46 -18.36 4.18
N GLY A 66 -30.32 -17.68 4.33
CA GLY A 66 -29.16 -18.17 5.06
C GLY A 66 -28.30 -19.17 4.28
N SER A 67 -28.62 -19.48 3.03
CA SER A 67 -27.81 -20.35 2.17
C SER A 67 -26.52 -19.66 1.72
N ILE A 68 -25.46 -20.44 1.49
CA ILE A 68 -24.16 -19.92 1.03
C ILE A 68 -24.30 -19.41 -0.41
N ARG A 69 -23.91 -18.15 -0.64
CA ARG A 69 -23.83 -17.55 -1.98
C ARG A 69 -22.60 -18.03 -2.71
N TRP A 70 -22.68 -19.18 -3.36
CA TRP A 70 -21.54 -19.79 -4.03
C TRP A 70 -20.85 -18.85 -5.01
N ARG A 71 -21.57 -18.05 -5.78
CA ARG A 71 -20.98 -17.06 -6.71
C ARG A 71 -20.06 -16.05 -6.01
N ASN A 72 -20.53 -15.39 -4.94
CA ASN A 72 -19.71 -14.43 -4.20
C ASN A 72 -18.56 -15.10 -3.46
N ASN A 73 -18.82 -16.25 -2.81
CA ASN A 73 -17.78 -16.99 -2.08
C ASN A 73 -16.72 -17.59 -3.02
N SER A 74 -17.06 -17.93 -4.27
CA SER A 74 -16.09 -18.28 -5.30
C SER A 74 -15.10 -17.16 -5.59
N CYS A 75 -15.51 -15.88 -5.48
CA CYS A 75 -14.58 -14.76 -5.55
C CYS A 75 -13.54 -14.84 -4.44
N THR A 76 -13.99 -15.00 -3.19
CA THR A 76 -13.09 -15.10 -2.03
C THR A 76 -12.11 -16.27 -2.17
N ILE A 77 -12.58 -17.42 -2.65
CA ILE A 77 -11.73 -18.60 -2.90
C ILE A 77 -10.70 -18.30 -4.01
N ASP A 78 -11.13 -17.76 -5.15
CA ASP A 78 -10.26 -17.39 -6.27
C ASP A 78 -9.16 -16.40 -5.80
N MET A 79 -9.55 -15.34 -5.10
CA MET A 79 -8.64 -14.34 -4.53
C MET A 79 -7.62 -14.96 -3.59
N THR A 80 -8.06 -15.90 -2.75
CA THR A 80 -7.20 -16.59 -1.78
C THR A 80 -6.16 -17.45 -2.48
N ILE A 81 -6.58 -18.26 -3.45
CA ILE A 81 -5.69 -19.13 -4.23
C ILE A 81 -4.66 -18.29 -4.98
N PHE A 82 -5.12 -17.24 -5.67
CA PHE A 82 -4.22 -16.33 -6.38
C PHE A 82 -3.22 -15.65 -5.44
N MET A 83 -3.66 -15.18 -4.27
CA MET A 83 -2.78 -14.58 -3.28
C MET A 83 -1.70 -15.58 -2.80
N ILE A 84 -2.07 -16.83 -2.49
CA ILE A 84 -1.13 -17.88 -2.09
C ILE A 84 -0.08 -18.13 -3.17
N VAL A 85 -0.49 -18.24 -4.44
CA VAL A 85 0.43 -18.46 -5.57
C VAL A 85 1.40 -17.28 -5.72
N GLN A 86 0.90 -16.05 -5.70
CA GLN A 86 1.73 -14.85 -5.83
C GLN A 86 2.74 -14.73 -4.68
N TYR A 87 2.31 -14.96 -3.44
CA TYR A 87 3.20 -14.93 -2.28
C TYR A 87 4.25 -16.05 -2.34
N SER A 88 3.90 -17.23 -2.82
CA SER A 88 4.84 -18.33 -3.01
C SER A 88 5.92 -17.97 -4.03
N ILE A 89 5.56 -17.31 -5.13
CA ILE A 89 6.51 -16.81 -6.13
C ILE A 89 7.44 -15.76 -5.51
N VAL A 90 6.89 -14.80 -4.74
CA VAL A 90 7.69 -13.76 -4.08
C VAL A 90 8.71 -14.37 -3.11
N ILE A 91 8.28 -15.33 -2.27
CA ILE A 91 9.16 -16.04 -1.34
C ILE A 91 10.24 -16.81 -2.10
N TYR A 92 9.87 -17.56 -3.13
CA TYR A 92 10.82 -18.28 -3.98
C TYR A 92 11.86 -17.34 -4.59
N CYS A 93 11.43 -16.23 -5.19
CA CYS A 93 12.31 -15.22 -5.76
C CYS A 93 13.23 -14.60 -4.71
N ALA A 94 12.72 -14.30 -3.50
CA ALA A 94 13.52 -13.75 -2.41
C ALA A 94 14.65 -14.71 -1.98
N VAL A 95 14.34 -16.01 -1.85
CA VAL A 95 15.31 -17.04 -1.49
C VAL A 95 16.37 -17.22 -2.59
N ILE A 96 15.96 -17.33 -3.85
CA ILE A 96 16.90 -17.46 -4.98
C ILE A 96 17.80 -16.23 -5.10
N MET A 97 17.24 -15.04 -4.89
CA MET A 97 17.99 -13.80 -4.89
C MET A 97 19.03 -13.78 -3.76
N TYR A 98 18.69 -14.24 -2.56
CA TYR A 98 19.62 -14.34 -1.43
C TYR A 98 20.83 -15.21 -1.76
N GLN A 99 20.58 -16.42 -2.29
CA GLN A 99 21.62 -17.40 -2.63
C GLN A 99 22.56 -16.85 -3.71
N LYS A 100 21.99 -16.34 -4.81
CA LYS A 100 22.80 -15.77 -5.92
C LYS A 100 23.56 -14.52 -5.51
N MET A 101 23.00 -13.71 -4.62
CA MET A 101 23.67 -12.53 -4.10
C MET A 101 24.93 -12.91 -3.33
N GLU A 102 24.87 -13.90 -2.43
CA GLU A 102 26.03 -14.37 -1.66
C GLU A 102 27.21 -14.77 -2.57
N GLU A 103 26.94 -15.45 -3.68
CA GLU A 103 27.97 -15.85 -4.67
C GLU A 103 28.57 -14.65 -5.41
N LYS A 104 27.72 -13.75 -5.93
CA LYS A 104 28.18 -12.59 -6.70
C LYS A 104 28.90 -11.56 -5.84
N LEU A 105 28.51 -11.44 -4.57
CA LEU A 105 29.11 -10.51 -3.62
C LEU A 105 30.57 -10.83 -3.28
N LYS A 106 31.03 -12.07 -3.49
CA LYS A 106 32.45 -12.45 -3.27
C LYS A 106 33.39 -11.79 -4.28
N MET A 107 32.88 -11.37 -5.44
CA MET A 107 33.66 -10.73 -6.51
C MET A 107 33.63 -9.20 -6.46
N LEU A 108 32.88 -8.61 -5.51
CA LEU A 108 32.70 -7.15 -5.42
C LEU A 108 33.56 -6.54 -4.32
N SER A 109 33.80 -5.23 -4.43
CA SER A 109 34.47 -4.46 -3.38
C SER A 109 33.67 -4.49 -2.07
N ILE A 110 34.36 -4.32 -0.94
CA ILE A 110 33.77 -4.37 0.41
C ILE A 110 32.64 -3.34 0.57
N SER A 111 32.82 -2.12 0.01
CA SER A 111 31.82 -1.05 0.04
C SER A 111 30.56 -1.44 -0.74
N LEU A 112 30.71 -1.94 -1.97
CA LEU A 112 29.60 -2.35 -2.82
C LEU A 112 28.88 -3.59 -2.25
N ARG A 113 29.63 -4.51 -1.63
CA ARG A 113 29.06 -5.66 -0.93
C ARG A 113 28.15 -5.26 0.22
N LYS A 114 28.59 -4.31 1.04
CA LYS A 114 27.79 -3.77 2.14
C LYS A 114 26.52 -3.09 1.63
N LEU A 115 26.62 -2.32 0.54
CA LEU A 115 25.49 -1.64 -0.08
C LEU A 115 24.44 -2.63 -0.60
N HIS A 116 24.83 -3.66 -1.35
CA HIS A 116 23.90 -4.69 -1.83
C HIS A 116 23.20 -5.45 -0.69
N LYS A 117 23.91 -5.78 0.40
CA LYS A 117 23.28 -6.39 1.59
C LYS A 117 22.23 -5.46 2.22
N GLN A 118 22.48 -4.15 2.25
CA GLN A 118 21.52 -3.16 2.73
C GLN A 118 20.28 -3.08 1.83
N PHE A 119 20.46 -3.04 0.51
CA PHE A 119 19.33 -3.07 -0.43
C PHE A 119 18.52 -4.35 -0.33
N TYR A 120 19.16 -5.51 -0.16
CA TYR A 120 18.46 -6.77 0.05
C TYR A 120 17.63 -6.76 1.35
N LYS A 121 18.23 -6.30 2.47
CA LYS A 121 17.50 -6.14 3.74
C LYS A 121 16.31 -5.18 3.59
N THR A 122 16.52 -4.08 2.87
CA THR A 122 15.47 -3.10 2.57
C THR A 122 14.36 -3.79 1.79
N LEU A 123 14.67 -4.48 0.70
CA LEU A 123 13.71 -5.19 -0.14
C LEU A 123 12.87 -6.21 0.64
N ILE A 124 13.47 -6.96 1.58
CA ILE A 124 12.69 -7.84 2.47
C ILE A 124 11.68 -7.03 3.29
N LEU A 125 12.09 -5.93 3.92
CA LEU A 125 11.19 -5.07 4.70
C LEU A 125 10.09 -4.46 3.82
N GLN A 126 10.42 -4.08 2.58
CA GLN A 126 9.46 -3.57 1.60
C GLN A 126 8.46 -4.63 1.15
N ILE A 127 8.79 -5.92 1.18
CA ILE A 127 7.85 -7.02 0.90
C ILE A 127 6.89 -7.23 2.09
N PHE A 128 7.39 -7.14 3.32
CA PHE A 128 6.56 -7.30 4.52
C PHE A 128 5.63 -6.12 4.78
N THR A 129 6.04 -4.90 4.43
CA THR A 129 5.25 -3.68 4.67
C THR A 129 3.86 -3.70 4.04
N PRO A 130 3.68 -3.94 2.73
CA PRO A 130 2.36 -4.06 2.13
C PRO A 130 1.61 -5.29 2.66
N THR A 131 2.29 -6.36 3.06
CA THR A 131 1.64 -7.52 3.67
C THR A 131 0.86 -7.13 4.93
N ILE A 132 1.44 -6.25 5.75
CA ILE A 132 0.81 -5.77 6.98
C ILE A 132 -0.16 -4.60 6.71
N CYS A 133 0.25 -3.62 5.90
CA CYS A 133 -0.51 -2.39 5.70
C CYS A 133 -1.61 -2.48 4.64
N LEU A 134 -1.48 -3.38 3.65
CA LEU A 134 -2.44 -3.58 2.56
C LEU A 134 -3.18 -4.91 2.72
N PHE A 135 -2.44 -6.02 2.68
CA PHE A 135 -3.05 -7.33 2.55
C PHE A 135 -3.76 -7.80 3.82
N ALA A 136 -3.23 -7.53 5.02
CA ALA A 136 -3.91 -7.91 6.26
C ALA A 136 -5.29 -7.23 6.41
N PRO A 137 -5.46 -5.91 6.20
CA PRO A 137 -6.78 -5.30 6.14
C PRO A 137 -7.68 -5.87 5.04
N VAL A 138 -7.15 -6.13 3.84
CA VAL A 138 -7.92 -6.71 2.72
C VAL A 138 -8.44 -8.10 3.08
N VAL A 139 -7.57 -8.97 3.62
CA VAL A 139 -7.95 -10.31 4.09
C VAL A 139 -9.02 -10.18 5.17
N PHE A 140 -8.85 -9.30 6.15
CA PHE A 140 -9.88 -9.07 7.16
C PHE A 140 -11.23 -8.69 6.54
N ILE A 141 -11.27 -7.74 5.61
CA ILE A 141 -12.50 -7.32 4.91
C ILE A 141 -13.09 -8.47 4.07
N ILE A 142 -12.27 -9.26 3.39
CA ILE A 142 -12.72 -10.33 2.49
C ILE A 142 -13.35 -11.50 3.27
N TYR A 143 -12.79 -11.83 4.44
CA TYR A 143 -13.28 -12.94 5.25
C TYR A 143 -14.37 -12.54 6.24
N LEU A 144 -14.52 -11.24 6.57
CA LEU A 144 -15.51 -10.77 7.53
C LEU A 144 -16.96 -11.23 7.22
N PRO A 145 -17.45 -11.18 5.96
CA PRO A 145 -18.82 -11.60 5.64
C PRO A 145 -19.09 -13.09 5.88
N LEU A 146 -18.05 -13.94 5.88
CA LEU A 146 -18.19 -15.38 6.16
C LEU A 146 -18.57 -15.68 7.61
N PHE A 147 -18.31 -14.75 8.53
CA PHE A 147 -18.68 -14.91 9.93
C PHE A 147 -20.13 -14.48 10.23
N ASN A 148 -20.85 -13.96 9.25
CA ASN A 148 -22.23 -13.47 9.35
C ASN A 148 -22.48 -12.54 10.56
N LEU A 149 -21.49 -11.69 10.88
CA LEU A 149 -21.55 -10.79 12.02
C LEU A 149 -22.34 -9.53 11.67
N GLN A 150 -23.29 -9.13 12.50
CA GLN A 150 -24.03 -7.86 12.37
C GLN A 150 -23.19 -6.68 12.88
N ILE A 151 -21.97 -6.52 12.38
CA ILE A 151 -21.04 -5.47 12.82
C ILE A 151 -20.78 -4.52 11.66
N SER A 152 -21.15 -3.25 11.83
CA SER A 152 -20.78 -2.21 10.88
C SER A 152 -19.38 -1.67 11.20
N ILE A 153 -18.35 -2.22 10.56
CA ILE A 153 -16.97 -1.75 10.75
C ILE A 153 -16.70 -0.55 9.84
N PRO A 154 -16.22 0.59 10.36
CA PRO A 154 -15.83 1.71 9.52
C PRO A 154 -14.59 1.33 8.69
N THR A 155 -14.79 1.06 7.41
CA THR A 155 -13.71 0.66 6.48
C THR A 155 -12.72 1.78 6.19
N GLY A 156 -13.05 3.03 6.56
CA GLY A 156 -12.20 4.20 6.37
C GLY A 156 -10.80 4.08 6.99
N MET A 157 -10.67 3.42 8.15
CA MET A 157 -9.35 3.20 8.77
C MET A 157 -8.44 2.32 7.89
N PHE A 158 -9.00 1.31 7.23
CA PHE A 158 -8.24 0.45 6.32
C PHE A 158 -7.82 1.20 5.05
N LEU A 159 -8.68 2.08 4.54
CA LEU A 159 -8.33 2.96 3.42
C LEU A 159 -7.18 3.91 3.78
N CYS A 160 -7.15 4.44 5.00
CA CYS A 160 -6.00 5.23 5.46
C CYS A 160 -4.70 4.41 5.46
N ALA A 161 -4.74 3.16 5.95
CA ALA A 161 -3.58 2.28 5.90
C ALA A 161 -3.08 2.05 4.47
N PHE A 162 -3.99 1.98 3.49
CA PHE A 162 -3.64 1.89 2.08
C PHE A 162 -2.97 3.16 1.57
N THR A 163 -3.46 4.34 1.91
CA THR A 163 -2.79 5.58 1.48
C THR A 163 -1.41 5.79 2.09
N LEU A 164 -1.10 5.15 3.22
CA LEU A 164 0.16 5.30 3.93
C LEU A 164 1.27 4.35 3.45
N TYR A 165 0.95 3.26 2.75
CA TYR A 165 1.97 2.28 2.33
C TYR A 165 3.12 2.89 1.52
N PRO A 166 2.90 3.82 0.54
CA PRO A 166 3.99 4.35 -0.26
C PRO A 166 4.95 5.19 0.59
N ALA A 167 4.39 5.92 1.56
CA ALA A 167 5.18 6.71 2.50
C ALA A 167 6.03 5.79 3.39
N MET A 168 5.46 4.70 3.91
CA MET A 168 6.18 3.71 4.70
C MET A 168 7.32 3.06 3.91
N ASP A 169 7.07 2.71 2.65
CA ASP A 169 8.07 2.13 1.75
C ASP A 169 9.27 3.06 1.56
N ALA A 170 9.01 4.34 1.27
CA ALA A 170 10.03 5.37 1.14
C ALA A 170 10.81 5.58 2.44
N ILE A 171 10.11 5.61 3.58
CA ILE A 171 10.72 5.75 4.92
C ILE A 171 11.69 4.59 5.17
N ILE A 172 11.30 3.35 4.88
CA ILE A 172 12.15 2.17 5.09
C ILE A 172 13.47 2.29 4.32
N VAL A 173 13.43 2.67 3.04
CA VAL A 173 14.64 2.89 2.23
C VAL A 173 15.53 3.97 2.85
N MET A 174 14.94 5.10 3.23
CA MET A 174 15.67 6.23 3.83
C MET A 174 16.31 5.87 5.18
N TYR A 175 15.70 4.98 5.97
CA TYR A 175 16.23 4.60 7.28
C TYR A 175 17.24 3.45 7.23
N VAL A 176 17.03 2.46 6.36
CA VAL A 176 17.83 1.22 6.32
C VAL A 176 19.11 1.39 5.50
N VAL A 177 19.05 2.11 4.39
CA VAL A 177 20.21 2.29 3.51
C VAL A 177 21.05 3.47 4.01
N SER A 178 22.31 3.21 4.35
CA SER A 178 23.15 4.16 5.08
C SER A 178 23.42 5.44 4.30
N ASP A 179 23.54 5.36 2.98
CA ASP A 179 23.80 6.53 2.13
C ASP A 179 22.56 7.42 2.02
N TYR A 180 21.38 6.82 1.83
CA TYR A 180 20.11 7.56 1.88
C TYR A 180 19.86 8.18 3.25
N LYS A 181 20.16 7.46 4.34
CA LYS A 181 20.04 7.99 5.71
C LYS A 181 20.91 9.23 5.92
N LYS A 182 22.16 9.20 5.43
CA LYS A 182 23.07 10.36 5.51
C LYS A 182 22.56 11.53 4.68
N ALA A 183 22.10 11.27 3.46
CA ALA A 183 21.51 12.28 2.58
C ALA A 183 20.27 12.93 3.21
N ALA A 184 19.34 12.11 3.73
CA ALA A 184 18.13 12.57 4.39
C ALA A 184 18.45 13.45 5.61
N LYS A 185 19.40 13.04 6.47
CA LYS A 185 19.85 13.87 7.60
C LYS A 185 20.50 15.19 7.17
N LYS A 186 21.18 15.23 6.02
CA LYS A 186 21.78 16.45 5.49
C LYS A 186 20.71 17.39 4.95
N LEU A 187 19.73 16.87 4.21
CA LEU A 187 18.59 17.64 3.70
C LEU A 187 17.72 18.17 4.84
N LEU A 188 17.42 17.34 5.84
CA LEU A 188 16.63 17.73 7.00
C LEU A 188 17.30 18.85 7.79
N ARG A 189 18.63 18.77 8.01
CA ARG A 189 19.39 19.86 8.65
C ARG A 189 19.31 21.15 7.84
N LYS A 190 19.60 21.11 6.54
CA LYS A 190 19.47 22.29 5.68
C LYS A 190 18.07 22.90 5.70
N PHE A 191 17.04 22.07 5.71
CA PHE A 191 15.66 22.51 5.77
C PHE A 191 15.32 23.17 7.11
N LEU A 192 15.75 22.56 8.23
CA LEU A 192 15.60 23.13 9.57
C LEU A 192 16.36 24.45 9.72
N ASP A 193 17.60 24.52 9.22
CA ASP A 193 18.41 25.74 9.22
C ASP A 193 17.73 26.86 8.41
N GLY A 194 17.14 26.51 7.26
CA GLY A 194 16.35 27.43 6.43
C GLY A 194 15.08 27.91 7.12
N LEU A 195 14.34 27.01 7.79
CA LEU A 195 13.16 27.36 8.57
C LEU A 195 13.55 28.28 9.74
N TYR A 196 14.58 27.93 10.49
CA TYR A 196 15.04 28.73 11.63
C TYR A 196 15.46 30.14 11.19
N SER A 197 16.21 30.25 10.08
CA SER A 197 16.54 31.53 9.46
C SER A 197 15.29 32.32 9.06
N PHE A 198 14.31 31.69 8.41
CA PHE A 198 13.06 32.34 8.01
C PHE A 198 12.23 32.84 9.20
N PHE A 199 12.11 32.03 10.26
CA PHE A 199 11.39 32.43 11.48
C PHE A 199 12.11 33.56 12.23
N ASN A 200 13.45 33.48 12.42
CA ASN A 200 14.22 34.58 13.02
C ASN A 200 14.14 35.87 12.19
N LEU A 201 14.19 35.78 10.85
CA LEU A 201 13.99 36.93 9.96
C LEU A 201 12.58 37.52 10.04
N ARG A 202 11.56 36.71 10.35
CA ARG A 202 10.19 37.16 10.54
C ARG A 202 10.00 37.84 11.89
N ASP A 203 10.55 37.28 12.95
CA ASP A 203 10.48 37.87 14.30
C ASP A 203 11.25 39.19 14.39
N PHE A 204 12.42 39.29 13.74
CA PHE A 204 13.17 40.56 13.65
C PHE A 204 12.38 41.64 12.89
N ARG A 205 11.70 41.28 11.79
CA ARG A 205 10.87 42.23 11.02
C ARG A 205 9.63 42.71 11.79
N LEU A 206 9.08 41.87 12.67
CA LEU A 206 7.94 42.23 13.52
C LEU A 206 8.36 43.18 14.64
N ASP A 207 9.56 43.03 15.21
CA ASP A 207 10.07 43.92 16.26
C ASP A 207 10.46 45.31 15.71
N ASP A 208 11.10 45.36 14.55
CA ASP A 208 11.42 46.63 13.86
C ASP A 208 10.15 47.40 13.44
N SER A 209 9.10 46.70 12.99
CA SER A 209 7.85 47.35 12.61
C SER A 209 7.05 47.89 13.81
N GLN A 210 7.08 47.20 14.96
CA GLN A 210 6.50 47.72 16.20
C GLN A 210 7.31 48.90 16.77
N THR A 211 8.63 48.85 16.70
CA THR A 211 9.51 49.94 17.18
C THR A 211 9.38 51.20 16.32
N THR A 212 9.16 51.05 15.02
CA THR A 212 8.93 52.17 14.09
C THR A 212 7.53 52.78 14.25
N SER A 213 6.51 51.97 14.56
CA SER A 213 5.15 52.47 14.82
C SER A 213 4.99 53.15 16.17
N ARG A 214 5.85 52.87 17.16
CA ARG A 214 5.78 53.45 18.52
C ARG A 214 6.54 54.78 18.64
N LYS A 215 7.31 55.16 17.62
CA LYS A 215 8.05 56.44 17.53
C LYS A 215 7.36 57.49 16.66
N ARG A 216 6.11 57.26 16.23
CA ARG A 216 5.26 58.25 15.56
C ARG A 216 4.06 58.60 16.42
#